data_AF-A0A5C6AK73-F1
#
_entry.id   AF-A0A5C6AK73-F1
#
_cell.length_a   1.000
_cell.length_b   1.000
_cell.length_c   1.000
_cell.angle_alpha   90.00
_cell.angle_beta   90.00
_cell.angle_gamma   90.00
#
_symmetry.space_group_name_H-M   'P 1'
#
loop_
_entity.id
_entity.type
_entity.pdbx_description
1 polymer ?
#
loop_
_entity_poly.entity_id
_entity_poly.type
_entity_poly.pdbx_seq_one_letter_code
_entity_poly.pdbx_strand_id
1 'polypeptide(L)'
;MELPSYFADFLSAIRPTEAQRKKMQERHIELRDRLRADEELGPLIVSTFIQGSYRRFTANRPTDGSRCDVDIIAVTKIHENDCTAEEALEKFRPFLVKHYKGKYQRQGRSWGINVDSDISLDLVPTSAPSEAEEQAMANAKVFEWDFPDIPDLGNPLTYNSLILEGSGYQFNQFTKAASAPDWKTQPLRIPDRDANSWGDTHPLEQIRWTWEKSKLTNGHFVNVAKAIKRWRQVKQPTPKYPKSYPLEHMIGDCCPDGIQHVAAGVAETFEEMERRYRPYVKMGIKPQIWDRGVMGHDVLKRVSFEDFSAFLDLSKDAAVLAREALDADTVKGSANLWRKLLGDEFPEPPDNGGGGGSSTGGGGGYTPRVKNTTIDGGRFA
;
A
#
# COMPACT_ATOMS: atom_id res chain seq x y z
N MET A 1 4.60 -23.85 10.78
CA MET A 1 5.99 -23.37 10.73
C MET A 1 6.08 -22.03 10.03
N GLU A 2 7.22 -21.33 10.15
CA GLU A 2 7.39 -19.94 9.66
C GLU A 2 7.63 -19.79 8.15
N LEU A 3 8.16 -20.84 7.50
CA LEU A 3 8.39 -20.93 6.04
C LEU A 3 8.90 -19.64 5.35
N PRO A 4 10.02 -19.01 5.81
CA PRO A 4 10.45 -17.71 5.33
C PRO A 4 10.74 -17.65 3.82
N SER A 5 11.28 -18.73 3.22
CA SER A 5 11.52 -18.80 1.77
C SER A 5 10.21 -18.85 0.96
N TYR A 6 9.22 -19.62 1.41
CA TYR A 6 7.92 -19.70 0.74
C TYR A 6 7.20 -18.37 0.77
N PHE A 7 7.23 -17.67 1.92
CA PHE A 7 6.68 -16.32 2.01
C PHE A 7 7.43 -15.33 1.13
N ALA A 8 8.76 -15.43 0.99
CA ALA A 8 9.52 -14.59 0.07
C ALA A 8 9.09 -14.80 -1.39
N ASP A 9 8.95 -16.05 -1.82
CA ASP A 9 8.50 -16.40 -3.18
C ASP A 9 7.06 -15.96 -3.43
N PHE A 10 6.15 -16.21 -2.47
CA PHE A 10 4.77 -15.73 -2.51
C PHE A 10 4.71 -14.20 -2.64
N LEU A 11 5.44 -13.47 -1.79
CA LEU A 11 5.46 -12.01 -1.81
C LEU A 11 5.98 -11.48 -3.13
N SER A 12 7.03 -12.10 -3.70
CA SER A 12 7.55 -11.77 -5.03
C SER A 12 6.48 -11.96 -6.11
N ALA A 13 5.72 -13.06 -6.05
CA ALA A 13 4.66 -13.35 -7.02
C ALA A 13 3.51 -12.34 -6.98
N ILE A 14 3.14 -11.83 -5.80
CA ILE A 14 1.97 -10.94 -5.64
C ILE A 14 2.28 -9.46 -5.77
N ARG A 15 3.55 -9.08 -5.92
CA ARG A 15 4.00 -7.68 -6.08
C ARG A 15 3.99 -7.28 -7.57
N PRO A 16 3.83 -5.98 -7.88
CA PRO A 16 4.08 -5.49 -9.24
C PRO A 16 5.46 -5.93 -9.72
N THR A 17 5.58 -6.37 -10.97
CA THR A 17 6.86 -6.83 -11.55
C THR A 17 7.85 -5.68 -11.72
N GLU A 18 9.13 -5.98 -11.95
CA GLU A 18 10.16 -4.95 -12.22
C GLU A 18 9.76 -4.04 -13.40
N ALA A 19 9.25 -4.64 -14.48
CA ALA A 19 8.76 -3.89 -15.64
C ALA A 19 7.57 -2.99 -15.29
N GLN A 20 6.61 -3.49 -14.50
CA GLN A 20 5.48 -2.67 -14.03
C GLN A 20 5.95 -1.53 -13.14
N ARG A 21 6.91 -1.76 -12.24
CA ARG A 21 7.49 -0.73 -11.38
C ARG A 21 8.17 0.37 -12.17
N LYS A 22 9.00 -0.01 -13.15
CA LYS A 22 9.66 0.94 -14.04
C LYS A 22 8.64 1.80 -14.80
N LYS A 23 7.59 1.20 -15.35
CA LYS A 23 6.51 1.96 -16.00
C LYS A 23 5.76 2.87 -15.03
N MET A 24 5.38 2.39 -13.84
CA MET A 24 4.74 3.23 -12.82
C MET A 24 5.57 4.48 -12.55
N GLN A 25 6.88 4.30 -12.36
CA GLN A 25 7.84 5.39 -12.18
C GLN A 25 7.85 6.37 -13.35
N GLU A 26 8.12 5.88 -14.56
CA GLU A 26 8.18 6.69 -15.77
C GLU A 26 6.89 7.49 -15.98
N ARG A 27 5.73 6.86 -15.76
CA ARG A 27 4.42 7.47 -15.98
C ARG A 27 4.05 8.53 -14.97
N HIS A 28 4.33 8.32 -13.68
CA HIS A 28 4.04 9.35 -12.69
C HIS A 28 5.00 10.53 -12.79
N ILE A 29 6.27 10.30 -13.17
CA ILE A 29 7.23 11.39 -13.47
C ILE A 29 6.71 12.20 -14.66
N GLU A 30 6.36 11.53 -15.76
CA GLU A 30 5.82 12.17 -16.96
C GLU A 30 4.57 13.02 -16.66
N LEU A 31 3.63 12.52 -15.84
CA LEU A 31 2.46 13.29 -15.42
C LEU A 31 2.84 14.54 -14.62
N ARG A 32 3.76 14.41 -13.65
CA ARG A 32 4.20 15.52 -12.79
C ARG A 32 4.93 16.60 -13.60
N ASP A 33 5.78 16.21 -14.55
CA ASP A 33 6.50 17.13 -15.42
C ASP A 33 5.54 17.89 -16.34
N ARG A 34 4.55 17.19 -16.92
CA ARG A 34 3.50 17.82 -17.74
C ARG A 34 2.67 18.82 -16.92
N LEU A 35 2.29 18.47 -15.70
CA LEU A 35 1.56 19.36 -14.80
C LEU A 35 2.35 20.64 -14.47
N ARG A 36 3.66 20.50 -14.19
CA ARG A 36 4.57 21.63 -13.92
C ARG A 36 4.74 22.53 -15.15
N ALA A 37 4.81 21.94 -16.34
CA ALA A 37 5.01 22.64 -17.60
C ALA A 37 3.71 23.22 -18.23
N ASP A 38 2.54 22.90 -17.68
CA ASP A 38 1.27 23.38 -18.22
C ASP A 38 1.06 24.87 -17.92
N GLU A 39 0.67 25.65 -18.93
CA GLU A 39 0.56 27.12 -18.85
C GLU A 39 -0.55 27.58 -17.90
N GLU A 40 -1.63 26.79 -17.77
CA GLU A 40 -2.77 27.12 -16.92
C GLU A 40 -2.64 26.52 -15.52
N LEU A 41 -2.27 25.24 -15.43
CA LEU A 41 -2.17 24.54 -14.15
C LEU A 41 -0.85 24.77 -13.42
N GLY A 42 0.27 24.91 -14.14
CA GLY A 42 1.60 25.10 -13.55
C GLY A 42 1.64 26.22 -12.51
N PRO A 43 1.11 27.43 -12.81
CA PRO A 43 1.02 28.53 -11.85
C PRO A 43 0.15 28.27 -10.61
N LEU A 44 -0.85 27.39 -10.74
CA LEU A 44 -1.77 26.99 -9.67
C LEU A 44 -1.19 25.86 -8.80
N ILE A 45 -0.24 25.08 -9.31
CA ILE A 45 0.35 23.95 -8.59
C ILE A 45 1.49 24.45 -7.71
N VAL A 46 1.39 24.18 -6.42
CA VAL A 46 2.44 24.42 -5.44
C VAL A 46 3.44 23.28 -5.44
N SER A 47 2.95 22.03 -5.45
CA SER A 47 3.79 20.84 -5.43
C SER A 47 3.01 19.61 -5.90
N THR A 48 3.73 18.56 -6.27
CA THR A 48 3.16 17.25 -6.55
C THR A 48 3.95 16.15 -5.84
N PHE A 49 3.28 15.12 -5.34
CA PHE A 49 3.94 13.96 -4.74
C PHE A 49 3.09 12.69 -4.87
N ILE A 50 3.74 11.53 -4.81
CA ILE A 50 3.06 10.23 -4.87
C ILE A 50 2.49 9.83 -3.50
N GLN A 51 1.32 9.22 -3.50
CA GLN A 51 0.64 8.67 -2.32
C GLN A 51 0.18 7.23 -2.63
N GLY A 52 -0.95 6.83 -2.06
CA GLY A 52 -1.52 5.52 -2.30
C GLY A 52 -0.79 4.36 -1.65
N SER A 53 -1.31 3.17 -1.98
CA SER A 53 -0.67 1.91 -1.62
C SER A 53 0.68 1.71 -2.32
N TYR A 54 0.92 2.40 -3.44
CA TYR A 54 2.21 2.44 -4.11
C TYR A 54 3.27 3.06 -3.19
N ARG A 55 3.06 4.29 -2.69
CA ARG A 55 4.04 4.96 -1.81
C ARG A 55 4.12 4.36 -0.41
N ARG A 56 3.04 3.77 0.09
CA ARG A 56 3.05 3.01 1.36
C ARG A 56 3.65 1.61 1.23
N PHE A 57 4.01 1.21 0.01
CA PHE A 57 4.54 -0.10 -0.35
C PHE A 57 3.60 -1.26 -0.10
N THR A 58 2.30 -1.03 0.12
CA THR A 58 1.31 -2.08 0.37
C THR A 58 0.53 -2.48 -0.90
N ALA A 59 0.88 -1.96 -2.08
CA ALA A 59 0.22 -2.30 -3.36
C ALA A 59 0.46 -3.76 -3.77
N ASN A 60 -0.61 -4.49 -4.09
CA ASN A 60 -0.52 -5.81 -4.70
C ASN A 60 -0.67 -5.69 -6.22
N ARG A 61 -0.05 -6.59 -6.98
CA ARG A 61 -0.35 -6.79 -8.40
C ARG A 61 -1.82 -7.18 -8.55
N PRO A 62 -2.59 -6.56 -9.44
CA PRO A 62 -3.98 -6.97 -9.66
C PRO A 62 -4.12 -8.41 -10.17
N THR A 63 -5.25 -9.06 -9.86
CA THR A 63 -5.58 -10.44 -10.25
C THR A 63 -6.63 -10.52 -11.35
N ASP A 64 -7.41 -9.47 -11.53
CA ASP A 64 -8.60 -9.39 -12.39
C ASP A 64 -8.30 -8.71 -13.74
N GLY A 65 -7.02 -8.57 -14.10
CA GLY A 65 -6.60 -7.82 -15.27
C GLY A 65 -6.74 -6.30 -15.12
N SER A 66 -7.08 -5.80 -13.92
CA SER A 66 -6.98 -4.36 -13.62
C SER A 66 -5.52 -3.91 -13.52
N ARG A 67 -5.32 -2.60 -13.35
CA ARG A 67 -4.04 -1.92 -13.53
C ARG A 67 -3.37 -1.65 -12.19
N CYS A 68 -2.05 -1.53 -12.21
CA CYS A 68 -1.34 -0.99 -11.05
C CYS A 68 -1.63 0.51 -10.94
N ASP A 69 -2.24 0.89 -9.82
CA ASP A 69 -2.61 2.27 -9.53
C ASP A 69 -1.49 3.02 -8.81
N VAL A 70 -1.23 4.25 -9.27
CA VAL A 70 -0.38 5.23 -8.59
C VAL A 70 -1.20 6.47 -8.31
N ASP A 71 -1.31 6.87 -7.05
CA ASP A 71 -1.96 8.11 -6.64
C ASP A 71 -0.95 9.28 -6.67
N ILE A 72 -1.28 10.36 -7.35
CA ILE A 72 -0.51 11.60 -7.41
C ILE A 72 -1.34 12.72 -6.79
N ILE A 73 -0.84 13.26 -5.67
CA ILE A 73 -1.40 14.47 -5.05
C ILE A 73 -0.85 15.68 -5.79
N ALA A 74 -1.74 16.58 -6.23
CA ALA A 74 -1.40 17.90 -6.75
C ALA A 74 -1.87 18.96 -5.73
N VAL A 75 -0.92 19.50 -4.97
CA VAL A 75 -1.19 20.60 -4.03
C VAL A 75 -1.34 21.87 -4.84
N THR A 76 -2.47 22.53 -4.71
CA THR A 76 -2.80 23.72 -5.52
C THR A 76 -2.91 24.98 -4.68
N LYS A 77 -3.11 26.12 -5.34
CA LYS A 77 -3.51 27.40 -4.73
C LYS A 77 -5.02 27.64 -4.81
N ILE A 78 -5.80 26.61 -5.11
CA ILE A 78 -7.26 26.71 -5.26
C ILE A 78 -7.90 26.72 -3.87
N HIS A 79 -8.45 27.85 -3.43
CA HIS A 79 -9.09 27.91 -2.13
C HIS A 79 -10.48 27.26 -2.17
N GLU A 80 -10.83 26.51 -1.12
CA GLU A 80 -12.11 25.80 -1.02
C GLU A 80 -13.34 26.72 -0.91
N ASN A 81 -13.11 27.97 -0.47
CA ASN A 81 -14.14 29.01 -0.42
C ASN A 81 -14.37 29.67 -1.79
N ASP A 82 -13.43 29.53 -2.71
CA ASP A 82 -13.48 30.21 -4.02
C ASP A 82 -14.09 29.33 -5.11
N CYS A 83 -14.21 28.02 -4.86
CA CYS A 83 -14.86 27.10 -5.80
C CYS A 83 -15.36 25.81 -5.12
N THR A 84 -16.36 25.21 -5.74
CA THR A 84 -16.87 23.90 -5.36
C THR A 84 -15.86 22.79 -5.66
N ALA A 85 -16.03 21.64 -5.00
CA ALA A 85 -15.24 20.43 -5.26
C ALA A 85 -15.28 20.01 -6.74
N GLU A 86 -16.44 20.18 -7.39
CA GLU A 86 -16.61 19.95 -8.81
C GLU A 86 -15.78 20.91 -9.66
N GLU A 87 -15.90 22.21 -9.44
CA GLU A 87 -15.16 23.24 -10.19
C GLU A 87 -13.64 23.09 -10.04
N ALA A 88 -13.16 22.74 -8.84
CA ALA A 88 -11.75 22.46 -8.60
C ALA A 88 -11.24 21.29 -9.45
N LEU A 89 -11.99 20.18 -9.52
CA LEU A 89 -11.65 19.06 -10.40
C LEU A 89 -11.69 19.46 -11.87
N GLU A 90 -12.64 20.32 -12.25
CA GLU A 90 -12.84 20.71 -13.65
C GLU A 90 -11.75 21.60 -14.23
N LYS A 91 -11.02 22.33 -13.37
CA LYS A 91 -9.81 23.07 -13.79
C LYS A 91 -8.75 22.15 -14.42
N PHE A 92 -8.73 20.86 -14.06
CA PHE A 92 -7.79 19.89 -14.63
C PHE A 92 -8.23 19.28 -15.96
N ARG A 93 -9.49 19.45 -16.37
CA ARG A 93 -10.03 18.83 -17.59
C ARG A 93 -9.30 19.27 -18.86
N PRO A 94 -9.00 20.57 -19.11
CA PRO A 94 -8.28 21.00 -20.32
C PRO A 94 -6.92 20.31 -20.48
N PHE A 95 -6.14 20.22 -19.39
CA PHE A 95 -4.89 19.48 -19.33
C PHE A 95 -5.07 18.00 -19.70
N LEU A 96 -6.09 17.34 -19.15
CA LEU A 96 -6.39 15.94 -19.44
C LEU A 96 -6.81 15.72 -20.90
N VAL A 97 -7.59 16.63 -21.48
CA VAL A 97 -7.95 16.60 -22.90
C VAL A 97 -6.72 16.74 -23.78
N LYS A 98 -5.79 17.64 -23.44
CA LYS A 98 -4.56 17.89 -24.19
C LYS A 98 -3.60 16.70 -24.16
N HIS A 99 -3.38 16.08 -23.00
CA HIS A 99 -2.32 15.09 -22.80
C HIS A 99 -2.80 13.64 -22.75
N TYR A 100 -4.08 13.40 -22.47
CA TYR A 100 -4.63 12.08 -22.16
C TYR A 100 -6.00 11.83 -22.81
N LYS A 101 -6.30 12.48 -23.95
CA LYS A 101 -7.58 12.34 -24.68
C LYS A 101 -8.01 10.87 -24.81
N GLY A 102 -9.23 10.56 -24.35
CA GLY A 102 -9.79 9.20 -24.40
C GLY A 102 -9.19 8.20 -23.41
N LYS A 103 -8.27 8.64 -22.54
CA LYS A 103 -7.59 7.81 -21.54
C LYS A 103 -7.93 8.18 -20.10
N TYR A 104 -8.68 9.25 -19.85
CA TYR A 104 -9.03 9.68 -18.51
C TYR A 104 -10.51 9.46 -18.19
N GLN A 105 -10.82 9.28 -16.91
CA GLN A 105 -12.17 9.16 -16.37
C GLN A 105 -12.30 9.98 -15.08
N ARG A 106 -13.47 10.58 -14.89
CA ARG A 106 -13.78 11.34 -13.69
C ARG A 106 -14.14 10.39 -12.54
N GLN A 107 -13.55 10.60 -11.37
CA GLN A 107 -13.89 9.88 -10.14
C GLN A 107 -14.47 10.84 -9.10
N GLY A 108 -14.82 10.34 -7.91
CA GLY A 108 -15.40 11.16 -6.83
C GLY A 108 -14.44 12.22 -6.30
N ARG A 109 -13.13 11.93 -6.26
CA ARG A 109 -12.09 12.82 -5.68
C ARG A 109 -10.84 13.01 -6.53
N SER A 110 -10.85 12.47 -7.74
CA SER A 110 -9.66 12.36 -8.58
C SER A 110 -10.05 12.23 -10.04
N TRP A 111 -9.03 12.34 -10.90
CA TRP A 111 -9.09 11.92 -12.29
C TRP A 111 -8.25 10.66 -12.47
N GLY A 112 -8.90 9.55 -12.84
CA GLY A 112 -8.19 8.33 -13.21
C GLY A 112 -7.69 8.42 -14.64
N ILE A 113 -6.45 8.02 -14.89
CA ILE A 113 -5.76 8.14 -16.17
C ILE A 113 -5.16 6.77 -16.54
N ASN A 114 -5.71 6.12 -17.55
CA ASN A 114 -5.22 4.85 -18.09
C ASN A 114 -4.07 5.11 -19.08
N VAL A 115 -2.85 5.24 -18.56
CA VAL A 115 -1.67 5.58 -19.35
C VAL A 115 -1.16 4.40 -20.17
N ASP A 116 -1.29 3.17 -19.65
CA ASP A 116 -0.93 1.91 -20.31
C ASP A 116 -2.01 0.83 -20.09
N SER A 117 -1.83 -0.33 -20.71
CA SER A 117 -2.72 -1.49 -20.50
C SER A 117 -2.69 -1.99 -19.05
N ASP A 118 -1.56 -1.83 -18.37
CA ASP A 118 -1.27 -2.36 -17.03
C ASP A 118 -1.07 -1.28 -15.95
N ILE A 119 -1.10 0.01 -16.30
CA ILE A 119 -0.83 1.13 -15.37
C ILE A 119 -1.93 2.20 -15.44
N SER A 120 -2.41 2.63 -14.28
CA SER A 120 -3.30 3.79 -14.11
C SER A 120 -2.72 4.76 -13.09
N LEU A 121 -3.02 6.04 -13.32
CA LEU A 121 -2.65 7.13 -12.43
C LEU A 121 -3.92 7.79 -11.90
N ASP A 122 -3.98 8.07 -10.61
CA ASP A 122 -5.04 8.88 -10.01
C ASP A 122 -4.48 10.26 -9.68
N LEU A 123 -4.90 11.27 -10.45
CA LEU A 123 -4.56 12.67 -10.17
C LEU A 123 -5.56 13.25 -9.17
N VAL A 124 -5.07 13.62 -7.99
CA VAL A 124 -5.85 14.10 -6.85
C VAL A 124 -5.49 15.57 -6.57
N PRO A 125 -6.26 16.54 -7.06
CA PRO A 125 -6.09 17.94 -6.65
C PRO A 125 -6.42 18.12 -5.17
N THR A 126 -5.70 19.01 -4.49
CA THR A 126 -6.04 19.47 -3.13
C THR A 126 -6.28 20.97 -3.13
N SER A 127 -6.96 21.48 -2.09
CA SER A 127 -7.09 22.93 -1.91
C SER A 127 -5.74 23.58 -1.63
N ALA A 128 -5.76 24.91 -1.67
CA ALA A 128 -4.77 25.76 -1.02
C ALA A 128 -4.54 25.29 0.42
N PRO A 129 -3.27 25.10 0.82
CA PRO A 129 -2.87 25.12 2.21
C PRO A 129 -3.34 26.42 2.89
N SER A 130 -3.55 26.44 4.22
CA SER A 130 -3.99 27.62 4.98
C SER A 130 -3.06 28.84 4.83
N GLU A 131 -3.49 30.05 5.21
CA GLU A 131 -2.67 31.28 5.07
C GLU A 131 -1.32 31.19 5.79
N ALA A 132 -1.27 30.55 6.97
CA ALA A 132 -0.01 30.27 7.67
C ALA A 132 0.91 29.33 6.87
N GLU A 133 0.31 28.45 6.06
CA GLU A 133 0.98 27.49 5.21
C GLU A 133 1.49 28.14 3.91
N GLU A 134 0.75 29.09 3.32
CA GLU A 134 1.24 29.89 2.19
C GLU A 134 2.50 30.68 2.55
N GLN A 135 2.56 31.26 3.77
CA GLN A 135 3.74 31.99 4.25
C GLN A 135 4.94 31.06 4.54
N ALA A 136 4.69 29.86 5.09
CA ALA A 136 5.74 28.86 5.27
C ALA A 136 6.29 28.36 3.92
N MET A 137 5.41 28.17 2.92
CA MET A 137 5.78 27.74 1.57
C MET A 137 6.48 28.82 0.75
N ALA A 138 6.10 30.10 0.90
CA ALA A 138 6.76 31.23 0.25
C ALA A 138 8.22 31.43 0.75
N ASN A 139 8.47 31.11 2.02
CA ASN A 139 9.81 31.11 2.62
C ASN A 139 10.60 29.84 2.28
N ALA A 140 9.92 28.72 2.06
CA ALA A 140 10.49 27.47 1.57
C ALA A 140 10.58 27.43 0.03
N LYS A 141 11.14 28.48 -0.61
CA LYS A 141 11.62 28.44 -2.01
C LYS A 141 12.74 27.40 -2.26
N VAL A 142 12.89 26.45 -1.36
CA VAL A 142 13.93 25.43 -1.30
C VAL A 142 13.18 24.12 -1.07
N PHE A 143 13.52 23.12 -1.87
CA PHE A 143 12.95 21.77 -1.92
C PHE A 143 11.72 21.63 -2.82
N GLU A 144 12.00 21.46 -4.12
CA GLU A 144 11.26 20.49 -4.92
C GLU A 144 11.11 19.21 -4.08
N TRP A 145 9.86 18.81 -3.77
CA TRP A 145 9.55 17.56 -3.10
C TRP A 145 9.68 16.37 -4.07
N ASP A 146 10.82 16.29 -4.76
CA ASP A 146 11.27 15.07 -5.40
C ASP A 146 11.95 14.23 -4.32
N PHE A 147 11.12 13.63 -3.45
CA PHE A 147 11.61 12.46 -2.75
C PHE A 147 12.10 11.50 -3.82
N PRO A 148 13.34 11.00 -3.73
CA PRO A 148 13.77 9.99 -4.66
C PRO A 148 12.74 8.86 -4.62
N ASP A 149 12.32 8.42 -5.79
CA ASP A 149 11.65 7.14 -5.93
C ASP A 149 12.59 6.14 -5.28
N ILE A 150 12.16 5.61 -4.12
CA ILE A 150 13.02 4.71 -3.36
C ILE A 150 13.12 3.45 -4.22
N PRO A 151 14.32 3.08 -4.69
CA PRO A 151 14.45 1.96 -5.60
C PRO A 151 13.97 0.66 -4.94
N ASP A 152 13.25 -0.10 -5.75
CA ASP A 152 12.79 -1.48 -5.58
C ASP A 152 12.79 -2.09 -4.17
N LEU A 153 11.63 -2.05 -3.49
CA LEU A 153 11.38 -2.83 -2.28
C LEU A 153 10.78 -4.21 -2.56
N GLY A 154 10.82 -4.68 -3.80
CA GLY A 154 10.35 -5.99 -4.25
C GLY A 154 11.08 -7.16 -3.58
N ASN A 155 12.32 -6.93 -3.14
CA ASN A 155 13.06 -7.85 -2.30
C ASN A 155 12.83 -7.50 -0.80
N PRO A 156 12.31 -8.43 0.02
CA PRO A 156 12.20 -8.26 1.47
C PRO A 156 13.51 -7.82 2.14
N LEU A 157 14.67 -8.22 1.61
CA LEU A 157 15.98 -7.80 2.11
C LEU A 157 16.25 -6.30 1.84
N THR A 158 15.89 -5.79 0.65
CA THR A 158 16.03 -4.36 0.31
C THR A 158 15.03 -3.50 1.09
N TYR A 159 13.83 -4.04 1.34
CA TYR A 159 12.85 -3.41 2.21
C TYR A 159 13.32 -3.34 3.67
N ASN A 160 13.79 -4.48 4.19
CA ASN A 160 14.29 -4.56 5.56
C ASN A 160 15.55 -3.72 5.72
N SER A 161 16.44 -3.65 4.74
CA SER A 161 17.59 -2.75 4.81
C SER A 161 17.13 -1.29 4.91
N LEU A 162 16.15 -0.85 4.10
CA LEU A 162 15.61 0.52 4.14
C LEU A 162 15.02 0.88 5.51
N ILE A 163 14.27 -0.05 6.11
CA ILE A 163 13.51 0.19 7.33
C ILE A 163 14.33 -0.07 8.60
N LEU A 164 15.30 -1.00 8.59
CA LEU A 164 15.97 -1.54 9.78
C LEU A 164 17.48 -1.27 9.84
N GLU A 165 18.22 -1.27 8.73
CA GLU A 165 19.69 -1.21 8.74
C GLU A 165 20.25 0.03 8.04
N GLY A 166 20.88 0.96 8.78
CA GLY A 166 21.85 1.99 8.32
C GLY A 166 21.38 3.05 7.29
N SER A 167 20.43 2.71 6.43
CA SER A 167 19.71 3.49 5.43
C SER A 167 18.37 4.03 5.94
N GLY A 168 18.08 3.78 7.23
CA GLY A 168 17.11 4.53 8.03
C GLY A 168 17.35 6.05 8.00
N TYR A 169 18.45 6.53 7.42
CA TYR A 169 18.59 7.92 6.98
C TYR A 169 17.40 8.38 6.11
N GLN A 170 16.97 7.63 5.08
CA GLN A 170 15.85 8.07 4.24
C GLN A 170 14.53 8.08 5.00
N PHE A 171 14.29 7.04 5.82
CA PHE A 171 13.16 7.01 6.74
C PHE A 171 13.21 8.19 7.74
N ASN A 172 14.34 8.43 8.38
CA ASN A 172 14.55 9.51 9.35
C ASN A 172 14.44 10.89 8.69
N GLN A 173 14.91 11.06 7.45
CA GLN A 173 14.75 12.28 6.66
C GLN A 173 13.29 12.48 6.31
N PHE A 174 12.58 11.42 5.91
CA PHE A 174 11.14 11.48 5.66
C PHE A 174 10.37 11.84 6.93
N THR A 175 10.59 11.14 8.04
CA THR A 175 9.88 11.41 9.31
C THR A 175 10.22 12.79 9.84
N LYS A 176 11.49 13.22 9.77
CA LYS A 176 11.90 14.58 10.14
C LYS A 176 11.24 15.64 9.25
N ALA A 177 11.12 15.40 7.94
CA ALA A 177 10.46 16.31 7.01
C ALA A 177 8.93 16.32 7.18
N ALA A 178 8.31 15.17 7.46
CA ALA A 178 6.88 15.02 7.71
C ALA A 178 6.47 15.60 9.08
N SER A 179 7.39 15.61 10.05
CA SER A 179 7.18 16.17 11.39
C SER A 179 7.72 17.60 11.55
N ALA A 180 8.20 18.23 10.48
CA ALA A 180 8.63 19.63 10.50
C ALA A 180 7.40 20.56 10.64
N PRO A 181 7.48 21.71 11.34
CA PRO A 181 6.35 22.62 11.62
C PRO A 181 5.67 23.30 10.41
N ASP A 182 5.82 22.75 9.21
CA ASP A 182 5.20 23.22 7.97
C ASP A 182 3.82 22.57 7.78
N TRP A 183 3.10 23.00 6.74
CA TRP A 183 1.85 22.45 6.21
C TRP A 183 1.77 20.91 6.14
N LYS A 184 2.93 20.25 6.07
CA LYS A 184 3.11 18.78 6.03
C LYS A 184 2.62 18.08 7.29
N THR A 185 2.37 18.82 8.37
CA THR A 185 1.81 18.30 9.63
C THR A 185 0.29 18.40 9.71
N GLN A 186 -0.34 19.19 8.84
CA GLN A 186 -1.79 19.37 8.82
C GLN A 186 -2.46 18.54 7.73
N PRO A 187 -3.73 18.13 7.92
CA PRO A 187 -4.52 17.54 6.86
C PRO A 187 -4.64 18.49 5.65
N LEU A 188 -4.50 17.94 4.46
CA LEU A 188 -4.90 18.59 3.21
C LEU A 188 -6.39 18.41 2.97
N ARG A 189 -7.00 19.31 2.21
CA ARG A 189 -8.39 19.20 1.78
C ARG A 189 -8.46 18.66 0.37
N ILE A 190 -9.20 17.58 0.17
CA ILE A 190 -9.47 16.99 -1.15
C ILE A 190 -10.93 17.23 -1.56
N PRO A 191 -11.20 17.50 -2.84
CA PRO A 191 -12.56 17.61 -3.33
C PRO A 191 -13.24 16.23 -3.26
N ASP A 192 -14.42 16.14 -2.67
CA ASP A 192 -15.33 15.01 -2.78
C ASP A 192 -16.60 15.48 -3.48
N ARG A 193 -16.67 15.21 -4.78
CA ARG A 193 -17.82 15.54 -5.62
C ARG A 193 -19.07 14.79 -5.17
N ASP A 194 -18.94 13.52 -4.79
CA ASP A 194 -20.10 12.70 -4.42
C ASP A 194 -20.75 13.22 -3.12
N ALA A 195 -19.93 13.78 -2.23
CA ALA A 195 -20.40 14.47 -1.01
C ALA A 195 -20.68 15.97 -1.21
N ASN A 196 -20.40 16.52 -2.41
CA ASN A 196 -20.41 17.94 -2.73
C ASN A 196 -19.69 18.80 -1.65
N SER A 197 -18.53 18.34 -1.21
CA SER A 197 -17.79 18.96 -0.10
C SER A 197 -16.28 18.76 -0.25
N TRP A 198 -15.51 19.58 0.44
CA TRP A 198 -14.10 19.33 0.67
C TRP A 198 -13.92 18.46 1.93
N GLY A 199 -13.13 17.39 1.81
CA GLY A 199 -12.86 16.45 2.89
C GLY A 199 -11.40 16.48 3.31
N ASP A 200 -11.14 16.23 4.58
CA ASP A 200 -9.78 16.17 5.11
C ASP A 200 -9.10 14.84 4.73
N THR A 201 -7.82 14.92 4.39
CA THR A 201 -6.94 13.77 4.19
C THR A 201 -5.54 14.11 4.67
N HIS A 202 -4.81 13.13 5.20
CA HIS A 202 -3.41 13.36 5.60
C HIS A 202 -2.45 12.38 4.90
N PRO A 203 -2.20 12.60 3.59
CA PRO A 203 -1.36 11.73 2.76
C PRO A 203 0.00 11.37 3.39
N LEU A 204 0.66 12.36 3.99
CA LEU A 204 1.99 12.19 4.58
C LEU A 204 1.93 11.40 5.89
N GLU A 205 0.92 11.65 6.73
CA GLU A 205 0.73 10.89 7.97
C GLU A 205 0.38 9.42 7.68
N GLN A 206 -0.42 9.15 6.65
CA GLN A 206 -0.71 7.78 6.21
C GLN A 206 0.57 7.02 5.80
N ILE A 207 1.49 7.70 5.10
CA ILE A 207 2.80 7.14 4.73
C ILE A 207 3.66 6.94 5.98
N ARG A 208 3.80 7.98 6.82
CA ARG A 208 4.59 7.97 8.05
C ARG A 208 4.15 6.85 8.98
N TRP A 209 2.85 6.77 9.25
CA TRP A 209 2.26 5.75 10.11
C TRP A 209 2.58 4.35 9.62
N THR A 210 2.46 4.10 8.31
CA THR A 210 2.73 2.78 7.74
C THR A 210 4.19 2.39 7.87
N TRP A 211 5.10 3.33 7.63
CA TRP A 211 6.53 3.05 7.75
C TRP A 211 6.94 2.87 9.23
N GLU A 212 6.40 3.67 10.15
CA GLU A 212 6.63 3.52 11.60
C GLU A 212 6.10 2.17 12.08
N LYS A 213 4.88 1.79 11.67
CA LYS A 213 4.34 0.46 11.97
C LYS A 213 5.26 -0.63 11.46
N SER A 214 5.79 -0.48 10.24
CA SER A 214 6.75 -1.44 9.69
C SER A 214 7.99 -1.57 10.56
N LYS A 215 8.58 -0.46 11.01
CA LYS A 215 9.71 -0.46 11.94
C LYS A 215 9.37 -1.18 13.25
N LEU A 216 8.22 -0.87 13.86
CA LEU A 216 7.78 -1.51 15.10
C LEU A 216 7.56 -3.02 14.96
N THR A 217 7.25 -3.50 13.75
CA THR A 217 7.10 -4.92 13.42
C THR A 217 8.38 -5.57 12.86
N ASN A 218 9.56 -5.04 13.17
CA ASN A 218 10.85 -5.50 12.61
C ASN A 218 10.86 -5.59 11.07
N GLY A 219 10.22 -4.64 10.40
CA GLY A 219 10.14 -4.56 8.93
C GLY A 219 9.09 -5.49 8.30
N HIS A 220 8.24 -6.15 9.08
CA HIS A 220 7.32 -7.15 8.53
C HIS A 220 5.92 -6.63 8.18
N PHE A 221 5.48 -5.47 8.70
CA PHE A 221 4.11 -4.97 8.54
C PHE A 221 3.66 -4.92 7.08
N VAL A 222 4.47 -4.35 6.20
CA VAL A 222 4.11 -4.22 4.77
C VAL A 222 3.93 -5.60 4.12
N ASN A 223 4.73 -6.58 4.51
CA ASN A 223 4.62 -7.95 4.01
C ASN A 223 3.34 -8.64 4.53
N VAL A 224 3.03 -8.48 5.81
CA VAL A 224 1.77 -8.96 6.42
C VAL A 224 0.57 -8.31 5.74
N ALA A 225 0.60 -6.99 5.54
CA ALA A 225 -0.46 -6.24 4.89
C ALA A 225 -0.70 -6.74 3.45
N LYS A 226 0.35 -6.96 2.65
CA LYS A 226 0.22 -7.52 1.30
C LYS A 226 -0.38 -8.92 1.30
N ALA A 227 0.07 -9.79 2.20
CA ALA A 227 -0.43 -11.16 2.31
C ALA A 227 -1.93 -11.19 2.64
N ILE A 228 -2.38 -10.42 3.62
CA ILE A 228 -3.80 -10.35 4.01
C ILE A 228 -4.63 -9.65 2.92
N LYS A 229 -4.11 -8.60 2.28
CA LYS A 229 -4.78 -7.97 1.13
C LYS A 229 -4.92 -8.95 -0.04
N ARG A 230 -3.93 -9.82 -0.26
CA ARG A 230 -4.01 -10.89 -1.27
C ARG A 230 -5.07 -11.91 -0.91
N TRP A 231 -5.07 -12.41 0.33
CA TRP A 231 -6.13 -13.27 0.84
C TRP A 231 -7.50 -12.67 0.57
N ARG A 232 -7.68 -11.36 0.84
CA ARG A 232 -8.95 -10.69 0.57
C ARG A 232 -9.31 -10.68 -0.91
N GLN A 233 -8.34 -10.46 -1.81
CA GLN A 233 -8.56 -10.52 -3.26
C GLN A 233 -9.05 -11.91 -3.70
N VAL A 234 -8.47 -12.99 -3.14
CA VAL A 234 -8.88 -14.38 -3.43
C VAL A 234 -10.31 -14.68 -2.94
N LYS A 235 -10.80 -13.98 -1.91
CA LYS A 235 -12.18 -14.14 -1.39
C LYS A 235 -13.22 -13.23 -2.06
N GLN A 236 -12.83 -12.32 -2.96
CA GLN A 236 -13.79 -11.46 -3.67
C GLN A 236 -14.68 -12.28 -4.63
N PRO A 237 -15.91 -11.82 -4.96
CA PRO A 237 -16.47 -10.48 -4.71
C PRO A 237 -17.28 -10.31 -3.41
N THR A 238 -17.49 -11.38 -2.64
CA THR A 238 -18.42 -11.37 -1.49
C THR A 238 -17.67 -11.65 -0.18
N PRO A 239 -17.79 -10.79 0.86
CA PRO A 239 -18.50 -9.50 0.86
C PRO A 239 -17.82 -8.44 -0.01
N LYS A 240 -18.54 -7.37 -0.34
CA LYS A 240 -18.02 -6.29 -1.19
C LYS A 240 -16.95 -5.48 -0.47
N TYR A 241 -17.12 -5.31 0.85
CA TYR A 241 -16.27 -4.52 1.75
C TYR A 241 -15.73 -5.38 2.91
N PRO A 242 -14.64 -4.94 3.58
CA PRO A 242 -13.83 -3.75 3.31
C PRO A 242 -13.01 -3.87 2.02
N LYS A 243 -12.74 -2.72 1.39
CA LYS A 243 -11.79 -2.60 0.28
C LYS A 243 -10.36 -2.46 0.83
N SER A 244 -9.38 -2.37 -0.07
CA SER A 244 -7.94 -2.37 0.27
C SER A 244 -7.55 -1.38 1.36
N TYR A 245 -7.98 -0.11 1.29
CA TYR A 245 -7.54 0.92 2.24
C TYR A 245 -8.14 0.77 3.64
N PRO A 246 -9.46 0.56 3.82
CA PRO A 246 -10.00 0.26 5.14
C PRO A 246 -9.47 -1.07 5.72
N LEU A 247 -9.24 -2.09 4.88
CA LEU A 247 -8.62 -3.33 5.32
C LEU A 247 -7.20 -3.11 5.86
N GLU A 248 -6.40 -2.27 5.19
CA GLU A 248 -5.04 -1.92 5.64
C GLU A 248 -5.04 -1.22 7.01
N HIS A 249 -6.07 -0.43 7.33
CA HIS A 249 -6.24 0.14 8.67
C HIS A 249 -6.51 -0.94 9.71
N MET A 250 -7.43 -1.86 9.42
CA MET A 250 -7.75 -2.97 10.31
C MET A 250 -6.52 -3.86 10.54
N ILE A 251 -5.75 -4.16 9.49
CA ILE A 251 -4.47 -4.89 9.59
C ILE A 251 -3.49 -4.11 10.46
N GLY A 252 -3.37 -2.81 10.23
CA GLY A 252 -2.51 -1.92 11.00
C GLY A 252 -2.79 -1.90 12.49
N ASP A 253 -4.07 -1.87 12.84
CA ASP A 253 -4.53 -1.85 14.23
C ASP A 253 -4.31 -3.22 14.91
N CYS A 254 -4.36 -4.32 14.15
CA CYS A 254 -4.32 -5.69 14.67
C CYS A 254 -2.94 -6.37 14.59
N CYS A 255 -2.05 -5.95 13.69
CA CYS A 255 -0.72 -6.55 13.56
C CYS A 255 0.12 -6.24 14.81
N PRO A 256 0.62 -7.24 15.54
CA PRO A 256 1.43 -6.99 16.73
C PRO A 256 2.81 -6.45 16.37
N ASP A 257 3.36 -5.63 17.26
CA ASP A 257 4.74 -5.16 17.17
C ASP A 257 5.71 -6.32 17.51
N GLY A 258 6.97 -6.21 17.08
CA GLY A 258 8.01 -7.15 17.45
C GLY A 258 7.95 -8.53 16.78
N ILE A 259 7.06 -8.76 15.80
CA ILE A 259 6.99 -10.02 15.04
C ILE A 259 8.32 -10.32 14.35
N GLN A 260 8.70 -11.60 14.29
CA GLN A 260 9.97 -12.05 13.69
C GLN A 260 9.81 -12.57 12.26
N HIS A 261 8.60 -12.97 11.90
CA HIS A 261 8.29 -13.63 10.64
C HIS A 261 6.92 -13.20 10.12
N VAL A 262 6.78 -13.23 8.79
CA VAL A 262 5.52 -12.86 8.12
C VAL A 262 4.40 -13.85 8.45
N ALA A 263 4.71 -15.14 8.58
CA ALA A 263 3.74 -16.19 8.91
C ALA A 263 3.07 -15.93 10.26
N ALA A 264 3.86 -15.75 11.33
CA ALA A 264 3.39 -15.32 12.64
C ALA A 264 2.56 -14.03 12.57
N GLY A 265 3.08 -12.99 11.88
CA GLY A 265 2.36 -11.73 11.72
C GLY A 265 0.99 -11.88 11.04
N VAL A 266 0.86 -12.75 10.03
CA VAL A 266 -0.43 -13.03 9.38
C VAL A 266 -1.39 -13.74 10.33
N ALA A 267 -0.95 -14.79 11.00
CA ALA A 267 -1.80 -15.55 11.93
C ALA A 267 -2.30 -14.67 13.08
N GLU A 268 -1.38 -13.99 13.77
CA GLU A 268 -1.70 -13.15 14.93
C GLU A 268 -2.56 -11.94 14.54
N THR A 269 -2.39 -11.38 13.33
CA THR A 269 -3.26 -10.29 12.85
C THR A 269 -4.70 -10.77 12.69
N PHE A 270 -4.94 -11.95 12.11
CA PHE A 270 -6.30 -12.48 11.96
C PHE A 270 -6.95 -12.80 13.30
N GLU A 271 -6.19 -13.38 14.22
CA GLU A 271 -6.64 -13.65 15.59
C GLU A 271 -7.02 -12.37 16.32
N GLU A 272 -6.19 -11.33 16.20
CA GLU A 272 -6.46 -10.03 16.81
C GLU A 272 -7.63 -9.31 16.13
N MET A 273 -7.85 -9.48 14.82
CA MET A 273 -9.07 -8.99 14.15
C MET A 273 -10.32 -9.61 14.78
N GLU A 274 -10.36 -10.94 14.92
CA GLU A 274 -11.49 -11.62 15.56
C GLU A 274 -11.67 -11.15 17.01
N ARG A 275 -10.59 -11.13 17.80
CA ARG A 275 -10.66 -10.71 19.21
C ARG A 275 -11.16 -9.27 19.37
N ARG A 276 -10.62 -8.35 18.56
CA ARG A 276 -10.91 -6.92 18.65
C ARG A 276 -12.28 -6.55 18.11
N TYR A 277 -12.69 -7.16 17.00
CA TYR A 277 -13.86 -6.71 16.25
C TYR A 277 -15.12 -7.55 16.51
N ARG A 278 -15.02 -8.79 17.01
CA ARG A 278 -16.19 -9.63 17.29
C ARG A 278 -17.18 -9.02 18.29
N PRO A 279 -16.77 -8.28 19.33
CA PRO A 279 -17.71 -7.59 20.21
C PRO A 279 -18.68 -6.65 19.47
N TYR A 280 -18.20 -5.93 18.44
CA TYR A 280 -19.05 -5.04 17.64
C TYR A 280 -20.13 -5.83 16.88
N VAL A 281 -19.76 -6.96 16.26
CA VAL A 281 -20.72 -7.84 15.57
C VAL A 281 -21.76 -8.40 16.52
N LYS A 282 -21.35 -8.83 17.74
CA LYS A 282 -22.29 -9.31 18.77
C LYS A 282 -23.28 -8.24 19.23
N MET A 283 -22.88 -6.97 19.16
CA MET A 283 -23.72 -5.81 19.47
C MET A 283 -24.57 -5.34 18.27
N GLY A 284 -24.44 -5.96 17.10
CA GLY A 284 -25.18 -5.54 15.90
C GLY A 284 -24.67 -4.23 15.28
N ILE A 285 -23.40 -3.86 15.54
CA ILE A 285 -22.80 -2.62 15.05
C ILE A 285 -21.46 -2.87 14.35
N LYS A 286 -20.98 -1.90 13.58
CA LYS A 286 -19.59 -1.84 13.09
C LYS A 286 -18.79 -0.83 13.92
N PRO A 287 -17.48 -1.02 14.12
CA PRO A 287 -16.63 -0.02 14.73
C PRO A 287 -16.47 1.20 13.82
N GLN A 288 -16.09 2.32 14.42
CA GLN A 288 -15.49 3.45 13.70
C GLN A 288 -13.98 3.31 13.77
N ILE A 289 -13.30 3.47 12.63
CA ILE A 289 -11.85 3.48 12.57
C ILE A 289 -11.42 4.79 11.93
N TRP A 290 -10.62 5.58 12.65
CA TRP A 290 -10.15 6.86 12.15
C TRP A 290 -9.07 6.71 11.09
N ASP A 291 -9.15 7.55 10.07
CA ASP A 291 -8.11 7.70 9.06
C ASP A 291 -6.81 8.22 9.70
N ARG A 292 -5.66 7.74 9.22
CA ARG A 292 -4.37 8.17 9.80
C ARG A 292 -4.18 9.66 9.55
N GLY A 293 -4.04 10.43 10.63
CA GLY A 293 -3.84 11.88 10.59
C GLY A 293 -5.09 12.73 10.45
N VAL A 294 -6.29 12.13 10.41
CA VAL A 294 -7.55 12.88 10.33
C VAL A 294 -8.53 12.35 11.37
N MET A 295 -8.57 12.99 12.54
CA MET A 295 -9.53 12.67 13.58
C MET A 295 -10.97 12.91 13.07
N GLY A 296 -11.88 11.99 13.37
CA GLY A 296 -13.28 12.10 12.96
C GLY A 296 -13.60 11.57 11.56
N HIS A 297 -12.60 11.25 10.73
CA HIS A 297 -12.82 10.64 9.41
C HIS A 297 -12.86 9.10 9.52
N ASP A 298 -14.06 8.50 9.47
CA ASP A 298 -14.25 7.04 9.56
C ASP A 298 -13.92 6.33 8.23
N VAL A 299 -12.82 5.57 8.18
CA VAL A 299 -12.44 4.79 6.99
C VAL A 299 -13.42 3.65 6.69
N LEU A 300 -14.21 3.23 7.67
CA LEU A 300 -15.27 2.24 7.50
C LEU A 300 -16.63 2.88 7.15
N LYS A 301 -16.71 4.19 6.86
CA LYS A 301 -17.98 4.88 6.57
C LYS A 301 -18.80 4.22 5.45
N ARG A 302 -18.12 3.68 4.43
CA ARG A 302 -18.76 3.00 3.27
C ARG A 302 -19.00 1.51 3.49
N VAL A 303 -18.62 0.96 4.64
CA VAL A 303 -18.78 -0.47 4.96
C VAL A 303 -20.10 -0.64 5.70
N SER A 304 -20.99 -1.47 5.16
CA SER A 304 -22.25 -1.84 5.82
C SER A 304 -21.98 -2.76 7.02
N PHE A 305 -22.93 -2.87 7.94
CA PHE A 305 -22.82 -3.84 9.04
C PHE A 305 -22.74 -5.27 8.49
N GLU A 306 -23.52 -5.57 7.45
CA GLU A 306 -23.61 -6.89 6.81
C GLU A 306 -22.27 -7.28 6.17
N ASP A 307 -21.66 -6.38 5.39
CA ASP A 307 -20.34 -6.61 4.82
C ASP A 307 -19.27 -6.78 5.91
N PHE A 308 -19.33 -5.96 6.98
CA PHE A 308 -18.39 -6.04 8.09
C PHE A 308 -18.51 -7.38 8.85
N SER A 309 -19.74 -7.81 9.17
CA SER A 309 -20.01 -9.08 9.84
C SER A 309 -19.53 -10.25 8.99
N ALA A 310 -19.88 -10.28 7.70
CA ALA A 310 -19.46 -11.33 6.78
C ALA A 310 -17.92 -11.34 6.60
N PHE A 311 -17.27 -10.17 6.57
CA PHE A 311 -15.82 -10.08 6.54
C PHE A 311 -15.18 -10.69 7.78
N LEU A 312 -15.77 -10.46 8.96
CA LEU A 312 -15.22 -10.96 10.20
C LEU A 312 -15.38 -12.47 10.33
N ASP A 313 -16.47 -13.05 9.81
CA ASP A 313 -16.63 -14.51 9.72
C ASP A 313 -15.56 -15.14 8.83
N LEU A 314 -15.27 -14.55 7.67
CA LEU A 314 -14.14 -14.99 6.83
C LEU A 314 -12.79 -14.85 7.55
N SER A 315 -12.60 -13.76 8.31
CA SER A 315 -11.36 -13.51 9.06
C SER A 315 -11.16 -14.52 10.19
N LYS A 316 -12.24 -14.97 10.83
CA LYS A 316 -12.22 -16.02 11.85
C LYS A 316 -11.76 -17.35 11.26
N ASP A 317 -12.31 -17.76 10.12
CA ASP A 317 -11.89 -18.99 9.44
C ASP A 317 -10.43 -18.89 8.97
N ALA A 318 -10.02 -17.71 8.52
CA ALA A 318 -8.63 -17.41 8.17
C ALA A 318 -7.67 -17.52 9.37
N ALA A 319 -8.08 -17.05 10.56
CA ALA A 319 -7.30 -17.14 11.78
C ALA A 319 -7.02 -18.61 12.14
N VAL A 320 -8.04 -19.47 12.12
CA VAL A 320 -7.90 -20.91 12.39
C VAL A 320 -6.91 -21.54 11.40
N LEU A 321 -7.12 -21.31 10.10
CA LEU A 321 -6.27 -21.90 9.06
C LEU A 321 -4.82 -21.40 9.13
N ALA A 322 -4.62 -20.12 9.43
CA ALA A 322 -3.29 -19.53 9.59
C ALA A 322 -2.56 -20.09 10.81
N ARG A 323 -3.27 -20.28 11.94
CA ARG A 323 -2.72 -20.90 13.15
C ARG A 323 -2.33 -22.35 12.90
N GLU A 324 -3.20 -23.14 12.26
CA GLU A 324 -2.88 -24.52 11.87
C GLU A 324 -1.65 -24.57 10.94
N ALA A 325 -1.55 -23.66 9.97
CA ALA A 325 -0.40 -23.58 9.09
C ALA A 325 0.90 -23.23 9.84
N LEU A 326 0.80 -22.34 10.83
CA LEU A 326 1.91 -21.91 11.69
C LEU A 326 2.34 -22.97 12.71
N ASP A 327 1.42 -23.83 13.14
CA ASP A 327 1.71 -24.88 14.12
C ASP A 327 1.99 -26.25 13.48
N ALA A 328 1.77 -26.41 12.16
CA ALA A 328 1.98 -27.67 11.46
C ALA A 328 3.41 -28.24 11.62
N ASP A 329 3.52 -29.56 11.78
CA ASP A 329 4.79 -30.26 12.04
C ASP A 329 5.69 -30.46 10.80
N THR A 330 5.14 -30.29 9.59
CA THR A 330 5.85 -30.59 8.34
C THR A 330 5.78 -29.44 7.34
N VAL A 331 6.84 -29.29 6.54
CA VAL A 331 6.91 -28.23 5.51
C VAL A 331 5.76 -28.39 4.53
N LYS A 332 5.50 -29.63 4.10
CA LYS A 332 4.40 -29.97 3.21
C LYS A 332 3.04 -29.61 3.79
N GLY A 333 2.78 -29.99 5.05
CA GLY A 333 1.53 -29.66 5.73
C GLY A 333 1.32 -28.15 5.87
N SER A 334 2.34 -27.44 6.36
CA SER A 334 2.32 -25.98 6.53
C SER A 334 2.11 -25.25 5.19
N ALA A 335 2.85 -25.62 4.14
CA ALA A 335 2.75 -24.98 2.82
C ALA A 335 1.38 -25.20 2.17
N ASN A 336 0.81 -26.40 2.29
CA ASN A 336 -0.53 -26.68 1.78
C ASN A 336 -1.61 -25.84 2.48
N LEU A 337 -1.51 -25.65 3.81
CA LEU A 337 -2.45 -24.83 4.56
C LEU A 337 -2.31 -23.34 4.20
N TRP A 338 -1.07 -22.83 4.07
CA TRP A 338 -0.83 -21.47 3.60
C TRP A 338 -1.32 -21.25 2.17
N ARG A 339 -1.14 -22.22 1.26
CA ARG A 339 -1.68 -22.17 -0.11
C ARG A 339 -3.20 -22.17 -0.12
N LYS A 340 -3.85 -22.98 0.71
CA LYS A 340 -5.31 -22.96 0.90
C LYS A 340 -5.81 -21.59 1.39
N LEU A 341 -5.04 -20.92 2.24
CA LEU A 341 -5.39 -19.60 2.76
C LEU A 341 -5.14 -18.48 1.72
N LEU A 342 -3.91 -18.39 1.22
CA LEU A 342 -3.39 -17.25 0.47
C LEU A 342 -3.55 -17.39 -1.06
N GLY A 343 -3.93 -18.58 -1.54
CA GLY A 343 -4.15 -18.89 -2.95
C GLY A 343 -2.94 -19.51 -3.64
N ASP A 344 -3.11 -19.79 -4.93
CA ASP A 344 -2.16 -20.57 -5.75
C ASP A 344 -0.84 -19.85 -6.07
N GLU A 345 -0.71 -18.59 -5.67
CA GLU A 345 0.54 -17.84 -5.75
C GLU A 345 1.50 -18.23 -4.61
N PHE A 346 1.01 -18.88 -3.55
CA PHE A 346 1.85 -19.41 -2.48
C PHE A 346 2.48 -20.75 -2.94
N PRO A 347 3.81 -20.93 -2.90
CA PRO A 347 4.46 -22.07 -3.56
C PRO A 347 3.96 -23.45 -3.12
N GLU A 348 3.90 -24.38 -4.06
CA GLU A 348 3.62 -25.78 -3.77
C GLU A 348 4.82 -26.43 -3.04
N PRO A 349 4.57 -27.26 -2.03
CA PRO A 349 5.63 -28.07 -1.45
C PRO A 349 6.10 -29.13 -2.46
N PRO A 350 7.37 -29.55 -2.41
CA PRO A 350 7.88 -30.58 -3.30
C PRO A 350 7.07 -31.89 -3.16
N ASP A 351 6.80 -32.53 -4.29
CA ASP A 351 6.18 -33.84 -4.32
C ASP A 351 7.12 -34.89 -3.73
N ASN A 352 6.62 -35.68 -2.78
CA ASN A 352 7.28 -36.92 -2.39
C ASN A 352 7.00 -37.94 -3.50
N GLY A 353 7.78 -37.91 -4.57
CA GLY A 353 7.62 -38.78 -5.73
C GLY A 353 8.93 -39.40 -6.22
N GLY A 354 9.32 -40.52 -5.60
CA GLY A 354 9.99 -41.65 -6.26
C GLY A 354 11.38 -41.42 -6.89
N GLY A 355 12.42 -41.47 -6.07
CA GLY A 355 13.79 -41.74 -6.51
C GLY A 355 14.51 -42.51 -5.42
N GLY A 356 14.38 -43.83 -5.42
CA GLY A 356 15.17 -44.72 -4.57
C GLY A 356 16.65 -44.54 -4.86
N GLY A 357 17.33 -43.81 -4.00
CA GLY A 357 18.77 -43.67 -3.96
C GLY A 357 19.18 -43.55 -2.50
N SER A 358 19.56 -44.68 -1.91
CA SER A 358 20.14 -44.72 -0.58
C SER A 358 21.37 -43.81 -0.51
N SER A 359 21.29 -42.71 0.21
CA SER A 359 22.47 -42.10 0.84
C SER A 359 22.08 -41.45 2.16
N THR A 360 22.45 -42.13 3.23
CA THR A 360 22.63 -41.61 4.58
C THR A 360 23.40 -40.28 4.59
N GLY A 361 22.85 -39.25 5.24
CA GLY A 361 23.57 -38.02 5.56
C GLY A 361 22.63 -36.82 5.70
N GLY A 362 22.45 -36.32 6.92
CA GLY A 362 21.56 -35.20 7.23
C GLY A 362 22.05 -33.85 6.71
N GLY A 363 21.10 -32.89 6.64
CA GLY A 363 21.37 -31.46 6.57
C GLY A 363 20.79 -30.74 5.35
N GLY A 364 19.80 -29.88 5.60
CA GLY A 364 19.50 -28.67 4.80
C GLY A 364 18.88 -28.88 3.42
N GLY A 365 17.54 -28.87 3.33
CA GLY A 365 16.83 -28.77 2.06
C GLY A 365 17.04 -27.40 1.41
N TYR A 366 17.82 -27.36 0.33
CA TYR A 366 18.00 -26.19 -0.53
C TYR A 366 16.99 -26.22 -1.67
N THR A 367 16.18 -25.16 -1.81
CA THR A 367 15.32 -24.96 -2.98
C THR A 367 16.17 -24.45 -4.16
N PRO A 368 16.08 -25.04 -5.37
CA PRO A 368 16.79 -24.50 -6.53
C PRO A 368 16.25 -23.11 -6.93
N ARG A 369 17.14 -22.15 -7.19
CA ARG A 369 16.77 -20.79 -7.63
C ARG A 369 16.34 -20.78 -9.11
N VAL A 370 15.36 -19.94 -9.43
CA VAL A 370 14.82 -19.78 -10.80
C VAL A 370 15.61 -18.73 -11.64
N LYS A 371 16.56 -17.99 -11.06
CA LYS A 371 17.47 -17.08 -11.81
C LYS A 371 18.89 -17.08 -11.25
N ASN A 372 19.87 -17.05 -12.16
CA ASN A 372 21.29 -16.91 -11.84
C ASN A 372 21.61 -15.48 -11.39
N THR A 373 22.33 -15.33 -10.28
CA THR A 373 22.93 -14.06 -9.88
C THR A 373 24.28 -13.95 -10.58
N THR A 374 24.39 -13.09 -11.58
CA THR A 374 25.69 -12.69 -12.13
C THR A 374 26.32 -11.71 -11.13
N ILE A 375 27.33 -12.17 -10.40
CA ILE A 375 28.20 -11.30 -9.63
C ILE A 375 29.20 -10.73 -10.63
N ASP A 376 29.00 -9.48 -11.04
CA ASP A 376 30.02 -8.78 -11.82
C ASP A 376 31.19 -8.47 -10.88
N GLY A 377 32.36 -9.01 -11.21
CA GLY A 377 33.55 -8.94 -10.37
C GLY A 377 34.11 -7.52 -10.38
N GLY A 378 34.01 -6.81 -9.25
CA GLY A 378 34.59 -5.48 -9.13
C GLY A 378 34.81 -5.04 -7.68
N ARG A 379 36.09 -4.93 -7.31
CA ARG A 379 36.66 -4.31 -6.09
C ARG A 379 36.51 -5.08 -4.79
N PHE A 380 37.20 -6.22 -4.69
CA PHE A 380 38.09 -6.57 -3.57
C PHE A 380 39.05 -7.67 -4.04
N ALA A 381 40.01 -7.24 -4.87
CA ALA A 381 41.32 -7.86 -5.06
C ALA A 381 42.34 -6.75 -4.86
#